data_AF-A0A1Q6WPK9-F1
#
_entry.id   AF-A0A1Q6WPK9-F1
#
_cell.length_a   1.000
_cell.length_b   1.000
_cell.length_c   1.000
_cell.angle_alpha   90.00
_cell.angle_beta   90.00
_cell.angle_gamma   90.00
#
_symmetry.space_group_name_H-M   'P 1'
#
loop_
_entity.id
_entity.type
_entity.pdbx_description
1 polymer ?
#
loop_
_entity_poly.entity_id
_entity_poly.type
_entity_poly.pdbx_seq_one_letter_code
_entity_poly.pdbx_strand_id
1 'polypeptide(L)'
;MIASLGTHDDVTHTAAATRRFYNPPDVAEVTVRGTSAFFNLAIGSGYRGHPLNGGLPHPTPDTTIQDRFYAIRDYHPFDKLTQAQYNALTVTHDSDANLIDITNSVQPTIPMGALGWKLLLDQPSNSWVGEKVLATSTTFNDQVLFTTYTPNASGSSNPCTPGAGNNRLYVVSVFDGSPVDNLSNQSNLATADRWITLAQGGIAPGVTFLFPAGANGKPVITVGPEIPPIPASFNSRQKTVWSEQDAN
;
A
#
# COMPACT_ATOMS: atom_id res chain seq x y z
N MET A 1 4.06 -9.91 -15.40
CA MET A 1 2.59 -10.03 -15.26
C MET A 1 1.91 -8.69 -15.59
N ILE A 2 0.61 -8.68 -15.91
CA ILE A 2 -0.20 -7.48 -16.22
C ILE A 2 -1.47 -7.49 -15.34
N ALA A 3 -1.84 -6.34 -14.76
CA ALA A 3 -3.04 -6.21 -13.93
C ALA A 3 -3.86 -4.98 -14.34
N SER A 4 -5.18 -5.12 -14.29
CA SER A 4 -6.19 -4.07 -14.47
C SER A 4 -7.00 -3.98 -13.17
N LEU A 5 -6.55 -3.11 -12.27
CA LEU A 5 -7.12 -2.96 -10.91
C LEU A 5 -8.24 -1.90 -10.84
N GLY A 6 -8.39 -1.13 -11.92
CA GLY A 6 -9.57 -0.32 -12.21
C GLY A 6 -10.45 -1.04 -13.23
N THR A 7 -11.29 -0.31 -13.97
CA THR A 7 -12.24 -0.94 -14.90
C THR A 7 -11.76 -1.09 -16.34
N HIS A 8 -10.51 -0.72 -16.68
CA HIS A 8 -10.08 -0.61 -18.09
C HIS A 8 -10.36 -1.89 -18.90
N ASP A 9 -10.01 -3.05 -18.35
CA ASP A 9 -10.18 -4.35 -19.03
C ASP A 9 -11.48 -5.07 -18.62
N ASP A 10 -12.33 -4.45 -17.79
CA ASP A 10 -13.62 -5.03 -17.40
C ASP A 10 -14.66 -4.91 -18.52
N VAL A 11 -15.51 -5.93 -18.67
CA VAL A 11 -16.64 -5.91 -19.62
C VAL A 11 -17.65 -4.80 -19.28
N THR A 12 -17.80 -4.46 -18.00
CA THR A 12 -18.73 -3.42 -17.53
C THR A 12 -18.02 -2.45 -16.60
N HIS A 13 -17.98 -1.18 -16.99
CA HIS A 13 -17.38 -0.13 -16.18
C HIS A 13 -18.41 0.44 -15.21
N THR A 14 -18.38 -0.04 -13.95
CA THR A 14 -19.21 0.55 -12.88
C THR A 14 -18.47 1.69 -12.20
N ALA A 15 -19.21 2.70 -11.73
CA ALA A 15 -18.61 3.77 -10.93
C ALA A 15 -17.82 3.20 -9.74
N ALA A 16 -18.35 2.20 -9.04
CA ALA A 16 -17.70 1.63 -7.86
C ALA A 16 -16.35 0.94 -8.12
N ALA A 17 -16.16 0.39 -9.32
CA ALA A 17 -14.91 -0.24 -9.71
C ALA A 17 -13.90 0.74 -10.35
N THR A 18 -14.28 2.00 -10.63
CA THR A 18 -13.43 3.01 -11.31
C THR A 18 -12.35 3.62 -10.41
N ARG A 19 -11.57 2.74 -9.78
CA ARG A 19 -10.39 3.11 -8.98
C ARG A 19 -9.34 3.75 -9.87
N ARG A 20 -8.68 4.77 -9.34
CA ARG A 20 -7.66 5.53 -10.06
C ARG A 20 -6.33 5.41 -9.34
N PHE A 21 -5.25 5.39 -10.12
CA PHE A 21 -3.89 5.26 -9.61
C PHE A 21 -3.09 6.48 -10.07
N TYR A 22 -2.78 7.37 -9.14
CA TYR A 22 -2.04 8.61 -9.41
C TYR A 22 -0.56 8.53 -9.04
N ASN A 23 -0.19 7.50 -8.27
CA ASN A 23 1.17 7.27 -7.83
C ASN A 23 1.72 6.02 -8.54
N PRO A 24 3.02 5.99 -8.87
CA PRO A 24 3.64 4.80 -9.43
C PRO A 24 3.61 3.65 -8.42
N PRO A 25 3.68 2.39 -8.89
CA PRO A 25 3.91 1.27 -8.00
C PRO A 25 5.31 1.35 -7.39
N ASP A 26 5.41 0.89 -6.15
CA ASP A 26 6.67 0.57 -5.49
C ASP A 26 7.00 -0.90 -5.75
N VAL A 27 8.24 -1.17 -6.17
CA VAL A 27 8.65 -2.47 -6.68
C VAL A 27 9.82 -2.99 -5.86
N ALA A 28 9.65 -4.15 -5.21
CA ALA A 28 10.67 -4.77 -4.38
C ALA A 28 10.81 -6.26 -4.69
N GLU A 29 12.04 -6.74 -4.77
CA GLU A 29 12.30 -8.18 -4.82
C GLU A 29 12.08 -8.79 -3.43
N VAL A 30 11.30 -9.86 -3.38
CA VAL A 30 11.00 -10.59 -2.15
C VAL A 30 11.57 -12.01 -2.28
N THR A 31 12.49 -12.34 -1.38
CA THR A 31 13.14 -13.65 -1.33
C THR A 31 12.96 -14.28 0.05
N VAL A 32 12.26 -15.41 0.10
CA VAL A 32 12.11 -16.20 1.32
C VAL A 32 12.57 -17.62 1.05
N ARG A 33 13.31 -18.18 2.01
CA ARG A 33 13.80 -19.53 1.93
C ARG A 33 12.62 -20.51 1.81
N GLY A 34 12.61 -21.31 0.74
CA GLY A 34 11.58 -22.34 0.52
C GLY A 34 10.37 -21.86 -0.29
N THR A 35 10.36 -20.62 -0.79
CA THR A 35 9.34 -20.13 -1.73
C THR A 35 10.01 -19.57 -2.99
N SER A 36 9.30 -19.58 -4.12
CA SER A 36 9.76 -18.87 -5.32
C SER A 36 9.89 -17.37 -5.01
N ALA A 37 11.03 -16.79 -5.42
CA ALA A 37 11.21 -15.35 -5.39
C ALA A 37 10.16 -14.67 -6.30
N PHE A 38 9.75 -13.46 -5.92
CA PHE A 38 8.82 -12.66 -6.72
C PHE A 38 9.14 -11.18 -6.54
N PHE A 39 8.73 -10.37 -7.52
CA PHE A 39 8.67 -8.93 -7.34
C PHE A 39 7.32 -8.57 -6.75
N ASN A 40 7.33 -7.89 -5.62
CA ASN A 40 6.17 -7.25 -5.05
C ASN A 40 5.96 -5.90 -5.72
N LEU A 41 4.78 -5.70 -6.31
CA LEU A 41 4.31 -4.44 -6.87
C LEU A 41 3.25 -3.87 -5.91
N ALA A 42 3.69 -2.99 -5.02
CA ALA A 42 2.86 -2.31 -4.05
C ALA A 42 2.26 -1.03 -4.65
N ILE A 43 0.93 -0.91 -4.66
CA ILE A 43 0.25 0.25 -5.24
C ILE A 43 -1.10 0.50 -4.56
N GLY A 44 -1.40 1.77 -4.30
CA GLY A 44 -2.68 2.18 -3.73
C GLY A 44 -3.52 3.00 -4.70
N SER A 45 -4.84 2.79 -4.65
CA SER A 45 -5.78 3.62 -5.39
C SER A 45 -6.19 4.87 -4.61
N GLY A 46 -6.48 5.94 -5.34
CA GLY A 46 -7.03 7.17 -4.77
C GLY A 46 -7.20 8.28 -5.79
N TYR A 47 -8.35 8.95 -5.78
CA TYR A 47 -8.62 10.06 -6.69
C TYR A 47 -8.06 11.39 -6.16
N ARG A 48 -6.80 11.69 -6.51
CA ARG A 48 -6.12 12.93 -6.06
C ARG A 48 -6.77 14.22 -6.56
N GLY A 49 -7.32 14.22 -7.79
CA GLY A 49 -8.01 15.38 -8.37
C GLY A 49 -9.37 15.69 -7.73
N HIS A 50 -9.94 14.76 -6.98
CA HIS A 50 -11.16 14.95 -6.21
C HIS A 50 -11.01 14.31 -4.82
N PRO A 51 -10.11 14.84 -3.98
CA PRO A 51 -9.69 14.16 -2.76
C PRO A 51 -10.83 14.04 -1.75
N LEU A 52 -11.85 14.89 -1.84
CA LEU A 52 -13.02 14.93 -0.95
C LEU A 52 -14.11 13.90 -1.27
N ASN A 53 -13.94 13.06 -2.30
CA ASN A 53 -14.85 11.94 -2.55
C ASN A 53 -14.84 11.00 -1.32
N GLY A 54 -16.00 10.77 -0.72
CA GLY A 54 -16.20 10.01 0.52
C GLY A 54 -17.58 10.21 1.13
N GLY A 55 -17.85 9.56 2.26
CA GLY A 55 -19.16 9.53 2.93
C GLY A 55 -19.41 10.64 3.96
N LEU A 56 -18.48 11.58 4.09
CA LEU A 56 -18.54 12.67 5.07
C LEU A 56 -19.11 13.94 4.40
N PRO A 57 -19.52 15.00 5.16
CA PRO A 57 -20.44 16.05 4.69
C PRO A 57 -19.77 17.02 3.70
N HIS A 58 -19.44 16.51 2.52
CA HIS A 58 -19.28 17.24 1.29
C HIS A 58 -20.70 17.52 0.73
N PRO A 59 -20.96 18.67 0.07
CA PRO A 59 -22.27 18.95 -0.53
C PRO A 59 -22.71 17.89 -1.56
N THR A 60 -21.77 17.10 -2.09
CA THR A 60 -22.01 15.91 -2.91
C THR A 60 -21.18 14.74 -2.37
N PRO A 61 -21.64 14.02 -1.32
CA PRO A 61 -20.93 12.86 -0.83
C PRO A 61 -20.90 11.79 -1.93
N ASP A 62 -19.76 11.11 -2.05
CA ASP A 62 -19.55 10.08 -3.06
C ASP A 62 -18.85 8.90 -2.41
N THR A 63 -19.65 7.90 -2.05
CA THR A 63 -19.19 6.64 -1.45
C THR A 63 -19.10 5.52 -2.49
N THR A 64 -19.12 5.84 -3.79
CA THR A 64 -19.19 4.81 -4.83
C THR A 64 -17.87 4.05 -4.99
N ILE A 65 -16.73 4.75 -5.07
CA ILE A 65 -15.42 4.16 -5.40
C ILE A 65 -14.66 3.78 -4.12
N GLN A 66 -14.84 2.55 -3.63
CA GLN A 66 -14.07 2.09 -2.47
C GLN A 66 -12.60 1.84 -2.86
N ASP A 67 -11.73 2.73 -2.39
CA ASP A 67 -10.28 2.67 -2.61
C ASP A 67 -9.63 1.52 -1.81
N ARG A 68 -8.52 1.00 -2.36
CA ARG A 68 -7.83 -0.20 -1.89
C ARG A 68 -6.31 -0.03 -2.03
N PHE A 69 -5.56 -0.79 -1.24
CA PHE A 69 -4.15 -1.01 -1.44
C PHE A 69 -3.92 -2.43 -1.99
N TYR A 70 -2.97 -2.57 -2.89
CA TYR A 70 -2.63 -3.84 -3.53
C TYR A 70 -1.13 -4.12 -3.37
N ALA A 71 -0.80 -5.39 -3.16
CA ALA A 71 0.56 -5.90 -3.21
C ALA A 71 0.53 -7.11 -4.15
N ILE A 72 0.91 -6.85 -5.39
CA ILE A 72 0.75 -7.77 -6.51
C ILE A 72 2.08 -8.51 -6.74
N ARG A 73 2.05 -9.83 -6.94
CA ARG A 73 3.26 -10.67 -7.02
C ARG A 73 3.59 -11.05 -8.46
N ASP A 74 4.69 -10.55 -8.99
CA ASP A 74 5.22 -10.97 -10.28
C ASP A 74 6.30 -12.04 -10.11
N TYR A 75 5.97 -13.27 -10.47
CA TYR A 75 6.89 -14.41 -10.46
C TYR A 75 7.75 -14.50 -11.73
N HIS A 76 7.40 -13.74 -12.77
CA HIS A 76 7.98 -13.85 -14.11
C HIS A 76 8.38 -12.47 -14.68
N PRO A 77 9.11 -11.64 -13.91
CA PRO A 77 9.44 -10.26 -14.30
C PRO A 77 10.41 -10.18 -15.50
N PHE A 78 11.21 -11.22 -15.72
CA PHE A 78 12.28 -11.25 -16.72
C PHE A 78 12.00 -12.24 -17.86
N ASP A 79 10.83 -12.86 -17.87
CA ASP A 79 10.45 -13.80 -18.91
C ASP A 79 10.37 -13.07 -20.25
N LYS A 80 11.16 -13.53 -21.21
CA LYS A 80 11.08 -13.03 -22.58
C LYS A 80 9.88 -13.67 -23.28
N LEU A 81 8.83 -12.88 -23.48
CA LEU A 81 7.63 -13.34 -24.17
C LEU A 81 7.69 -12.99 -25.66
N THR A 82 7.22 -13.90 -26.49
CA THR A 82 6.87 -13.62 -27.89
C THR A 82 5.60 -12.78 -27.96
N GLN A 83 5.33 -12.14 -29.10
CA GLN A 83 4.09 -11.37 -29.28
C GLN A 83 2.83 -12.21 -29.03
N ALA A 84 2.83 -13.47 -29.49
CA ALA A 84 1.70 -14.39 -29.27
C ALA A 84 1.49 -14.68 -27.78
N GLN A 85 2.58 -14.82 -27.00
CA GLN A 85 2.50 -14.99 -25.55
C GLN A 85 2.02 -13.72 -24.84
N TYR A 86 2.47 -12.53 -25.26
CA TYR A 86 1.95 -11.26 -24.72
C TYR A 86 0.44 -11.12 -24.96
N ASN A 87 -0.02 -11.43 -26.17
CA ASN A 87 -1.45 -11.36 -26.51
C ASN A 87 -2.31 -12.37 -25.74
N ALA A 88 -1.71 -13.48 -25.31
CA ALA A 88 -2.37 -14.53 -24.54
C ALA A 88 -2.26 -14.34 -23.02
N LEU A 89 -1.57 -13.30 -22.53
CA LEU A 89 -1.49 -13.02 -21.11
C LEU A 89 -2.89 -12.77 -20.54
N THR A 90 -3.20 -13.48 -19.46
CA THR A 90 -4.39 -13.21 -18.67
C THR A 90 -4.14 -11.94 -17.84
N VAL A 91 -5.01 -10.96 -17.99
CA VAL A 91 -4.98 -9.73 -17.19
C VAL A 91 -5.56 -10.05 -15.82
N THR A 92 -4.83 -9.72 -14.76
CA THR A 92 -5.33 -9.84 -13.38
C THR A 92 -6.32 -8.71 -13.08
N HIS A 93 -7.52 -9.05 -12.62
CA HIS A 93 -8.53 -8.06 -12.21
C HIS A 93 -8.61 -7.95 -10.67
N ASP A 94 -9.19 -6.86 -10.16
CA ASP A 94 -9.47 -6.74 -8.71
C ASP A 94 -10.36 -7.90 -8.20
N SER A 95 -11.26 -8.43 -9.03
CA SER A 95 -12.15 -9.54 -8.69
C SER A 95 -11.50 -10.93 -8.73
N ASP A 96 -10.23 -11.04 -9.11
CA ASP A 96 -9.55 -12.33 -9.20
C ASP A 96 -9.48 -13.02 -7.82
N ALA A 97 -9.94 -14.26 -7.76
CA ALA A 97 -9.97 -15.03 -6.51
C ALA A 97 -8.57 -15.35 -5.96
N ASN A 98 -7.53 -15.32 -6.81
CA ASN A 98 -6.13 -15.49 -6.41
C ASN A 98 -5.50 -14.19 -5.89
N LEU A 99 -6.22 -13.07 -5.93
CA LEU A 99 -5.85 -11.83 -5.26
C LEU A 99 -6.54 -11.75 -3.89
N ILE A 100 -5.81 -12.14 -2.85
CA ILE A 100 -6.39 -12.44 -1.54
C ILE A 100 -6.82 -11.16 -0.82
N ASP A 101 -8.10 -11.06 -0.44
CA ASP A 101 -8.59 -9.98 0.43
C ASP A 101 -8.18 -10.22 1.89
N ILE A 102 -7.32 -9.36 2.42
CA ILE A 102 -6.75 -9.48 3.76
C ILE A 102 -7.41 -8.58 4.80
N THR A 103 -8.44 -7.83 4.41
CA THR A 103 -8.99 -6.71 5.18
C THR A 103 -9.36 -7.09 6.61
N ASN A 104 -10.02 -8.24 6.77
CA ASN A 104 -10.60 -8.68 8.03
C ASN A 104 -9.79 -9.78 8.75
N SER A 105 -8.56 -10.08 8.29
CA SER A 105 -7.72 -11.12 8.90
C SER A 105 -6.44 -10.50 9.47
N VAL A 106 -6.13 -10.78 10.73
CA VAL A 106 -4.88 -10.30 11.39
C VAL A 106 -3.65 -11.03 10.84
N GLN A 107 -3.78 -12.33 10.59
CA GLN A 107 -2.74 -13.20 10.01
C GLN A 107 -3.32 -13.91 8.79
N PRO A 108 -3.35 -13.24 7.63
CA PRO A 108 -3.89 -13.82 6.41
C PRO A 108 -3.01 -14.97 5.90
N THR A 109 -3.62 -16.01 5.35
CA THR A 109 -2.88 -17.03 4.61
C THR A 109 -2.84 -16.64 3.14
N ILE A 110 -1.64 -16.47 2.59
CA ILE A 110 -1.46 -16.25 1.16
C ILE A 110 -0.95 -17.55 0.51
N PRO A 111 -1.79 -18.26 -0.27
CA PRO A 111 -1.41 -19.52 -0.90
C PRO A 111 -0.20 -19.38 -1.83
N MET A 112 0.50 -20.48 -2.05
CA MET A 112 1.53 -20.56 -3.08
C MET A 112 0.90 -20.29 -4.45
N GLY A 113 1.53 -19.43 -5.25
CA GLY A 113 1.02 -19.04 -6.57
C GLY A 113 -0.12 -18.01 -6.53
N ALA A 114 -0.54 -17.53 -5.35
CA ALA A 114 -1.45 -16.40 -5.27
C ALA A 114 -0.85 -15.17 -5.97
N LEU A 115 -1.72 -14.37 -6.61
CA LEU A 115 -1.35 -13.15 -7.32
C LEU A 115 -0.96 -12.01 -6.39
N GLY A 116 -1.07 -12.22 -5.08
CA GLY A 116 -0.74 -11.28 -4.03
C GLY A 116 -1.91 -11.08 -3.08
N TRP A 117 -2.00 -9.87 -2.52
CA TRP A 117 -3.07 -9.50 -1.61
C TRP A 117 -3.60 -8.09 -1.88
N LYS A 118 -4.83 -7.85 -1.42
CA LYS A 118 -5.48 -6.54 -1.42
C LYS A 118 -6.06 -6.21 -0.05
N LEU A 119 -6.01 -4.93 0.29
CA LEU A 119 -6.52 -4.37 1.52
C LEU A 119 -7.55 -3.29 1.20
N LEU A 120 -8.80 -3.49 1.63
CA LEU A 120 -9.81 -2.45 1.58
C LEU A 120 -9.49 -1.40 2.65
N LEU A 121 -9.57 -0.13 2.28
CA LEU A 121 -9.25 0.99 3.17
C LEU A 121 -10.43 1.33 4.09
N ASP A 122 -10.95 0.33 4.76
CA ASP A 122 -12.10 0.47 5.65
C ASP A 122 -11.71 1.11 6.98
N GLN A 123 -12.64 1.87 7.56
CA GLN A 123 -12.51 2.30 8.94
C GLN A 123 -12.66 1.11 9.89
N PRO A 124 -12.20 1.21 11.15
CA PRO A 124 -12.35 0.16 12.15
C PRO A 124 -13.79 -0.35 12.36
N SER A 125 -14.79 0.43 11.97
CA SER A 125 -16.20 0.04 11.96
C SER A 125 -16.60 -0.83 10.75
N ASN A 126 -15.64 -1.33 9.96
CA ASN A 126 -15.84 -2.02 8.68
C ASN A 126 -16.71 -1.21 7.71
N SER A 127 -16.47 0.10 7.67
CA SER A 127 -17.19 1.03 6.80
C SER A 127 -16.20 1.89 6.06
N TRP A 128 -16.34 1.97 4.75
CA TRP A 128 -15.54 2.89 3.95
C TRP A 128 -16.13 4.30 4.00
N VAL A 129 -15.31 5.30 4.31
CA VAL A 129 -15.74 6.70 4.42
C VAL A 129 -14.97 7.65 3.50
N GLY A 130 -14.27 7.12 2.50
CA GLY A 130 -13.45 7.92 1.58
C GLY A 130 -11.95 7.82 1.82
N GLU A 131 -11.47 6.85 2.60
CA GLU A 131 -10.03 6.67 2.79
C GLU A 131 -9.38 6.21 1.49
N LYS A 132 -8.25 6.82 1.11
CA LYS A 132 -7.56 6.59 -0.17
C LYS A 132 -6.05 6.81 -0.07
N VAL A 133 -5.29 6.24 -1.00
CA VAL A 133 -3.82 6.35 -1.05
C VAL A 133 -3.44 7.45 -2.03
N LEU A 134 -2.80 8.52 -1.52
CA LEU A 134 -2.46 9.72 -2.31
C LEU A 134 -0.96 10.00 -2.42
N ALA A 135 -0.13 9.12 -1.88
CA ALA A 135 1.32 9.13 -2.06
C ALA A 135 1.84 7.73 -2.45
N THR A 136 3.04 7.68 -3.03
CA THR A 136 3.73 6.43 -3.31
C THR A 136 4.05 5.68 -2.01
N SER A 137 3.89 4.36 -2.03
CA SER A 137 4.35 3.48 -0.95
C SER A 137 5.87 3.29 -0.99
N THR A 138 6.43 2.76 0.10
CA THR A 138 7.84 2.38 0.17
C THR A 138 7.98 1.03 0.87
N THR A 139 8.64 0.09 0.21
CA THR A 139 8.94 -1.22 0.75
C THR A 139 10.37 -1.22 1.28
N PHE A 140 10.55 -1.57 2.55
CA PHE A 140 11.85 -1.64 3.19
C PHE A 140 11.86 -2.77 4.21
N ASN A 141 12.85 -3.67 4.11
CA ASN A 141 13.04 -4.78 5.04
C ASN A 141 11.75 -5.60 5.24
N ASP A 142 11.18 -6.07 4.13
CA ASP A 142 9.96 -6.88 4.06
C ASP A 142 8.69 -6.20 4.64
N GLN A 143 8.72 -4.89 4.82
CA GLN A 143 7.58 -4.09 5.27
C GLN A 143 7.18 -3.12 4.17
N VAL A 144 5.88 -3.03 3.89
CA VAL A 144 5.29 -2.04 2.99
C VAL A 144 4.74 -0.90 3.84
N LEU A 145 5.24 0.32 3.60
CA LEU A 145 4.82 1.52 4.28
C LEU A 145 4.10 2.45 3.31
N PHE A 146 2.93 2.95 3.68
CA PHE A 146 2.19 3.89 2.84
C PHE A 146 1.27 4.78 3.66
N THR A 147 1.00 5.97 3.15
CA THR A 147 0.09 6.91 3.77
C THR A 147 -1.26 6.91 3.07
N THR A 148 -2.31 7.08 3.87
CA THR A 148 -3.66 7.29 3.36
C THR A 148 -4.22 8.60 3.85
N TYR A 149 -5.16 9.13 3.09
CA TYR A 149 -5.93 10.33 3.42
C TYR A 149 -7.40 9.95 3.48
N THR A 150 -8.06 10.34 4.56
CA THR A 150 -9.51 10.27 4.70
C THR A 150 -10.03 11.69 4.80
N PRO A 151 -10.89 12.16 3.87
CA PRO A 151 -11.58 13.44 4.01
C PRO A 151 -12.29 13.49 5.35
N ASN A 152 -12.29 14.62 6.06
CA ASN A 152 -13.13 14.77 7.24
C ASN A 152 -14.00 16.03 7.16
N ALA A 153 -15.05 16.06 7.99
CA ALA A 153 -16.10 17.08 8.01
C ALA A 153 -15.65 18.46 8.48
N SER A 154 -14.37 18.66 8.85
CA SER A 154 -13.91 19.94 9.38
C SER A 154 -13.60 20.89 8.23
N GLY A 155 -14.63 21.19 7.44
CA GLY A 155 -14.70 22.37 6.61
C GLY A 155 -14.68 23.58 7.53
N SER A 156 -13.49 24.07 7.84
CA SER A 156 -13.36 25.46 8.25
C SER A 156 -14.04 26.31 7.16
N SER A 157 -14.85 27.28 7.57
CA SER A 157 -15.50 28.24 6.66
C SER A 157 -14.48 29.11 5.90
N ASN A 158 -13.19 28.97 6.22
CA ASN A 158 -12.08 29.63 5.55
C ASN A 158 -11.51 28.74 4.44
N PRO A 159 -11.68 29.10 3.15
CA PRO A 159 -11.11 28.35 2.03
C PRO A 159 -9.56 28.34 2.01
N CYS A 160 -8.91 29.18 2.82
CA CYS A 160 -7.45 29.23 2.96
C CYS A 160 -6.90 28.28 4.05
N THR A 161 -7.76 27.62 4.82
CA THR A 161 -7.30 26.55 5.72
C THR A 161 -7.29 25.23 4.94
N PRO A 162 -6.17 24.49 4.93
CA PRO A 162 -6.12 23.16 4.33
C PRO A 162 -7.29 22.32 4.85
N GLY A 163 -7.99 21.63 3.94
CA GLY A 163 -9.08 20.75 4.32
C GLY A 163 -8.62 19.79 5.40
N ALA A 164 -9.34 19.76 6.52
CA ALA A 164 -9.09 18.79 7.56
C ALA A 164 -9.40 17.40 6.97
N GLY A 165 -8.38 16.59 6.84
CA GLY A 165 -8.53 15.16 6.61
C GLY A 165 -7.63 14.44 7.57
N ASN A 166 -8.00 13.20 7.87
CA ASN A 166 -7.24 12.35 8.77
C ASN A 166 -6.28 11.53 7.93
N ASN A 167 -5.01 11.51 8.32
CA ASN A 167 -4.01 10.70 7.66
C ASN A 167 -3.71 9.47 8.51
N ARG A 168 -3.45 8.33 7.85
CA ARG A 168 -2.89 7.15 8.50
C ARG A 168 -1.57 6.79 7.83
N LEU A 169 -0.62 6.30 8.63
CA LEU A 169 0.53 5.57 8.15
C LEU A 169 0.27 4.09 8.36
N TYR A 170 0.22 3.32 7.28
CA TYR A 170 0.21 1.87 7.32
C TYR A 170 1.63 1.32 7.31
N VAL A 171 1.85 0.27 8.10
CA VAL A 171 3.08 -0.53 8.12
C VAL A 171 2.68 -1.99 8.20
N VAL A 172 2.82 -2.71 7.09
CA VAL A 172 2.35 -4.09 6.96
C VAL A 172 3.42 -5.00 6.36
N SER A 173 3.36 -6.28 6.68
CA SER A 173 4.19 -7.32 6.09
C SER A 173 4.01 -7.37 4.56
N VAL A 174 5.10 -7.41 3.80
CA VAL A 174 5.03 -7.61 2.34
C VAL A 174 4.45 -8.99 1.99
N PHE A 175 4.59 -9.97 2.89
CA PHE A 175 4.22 -11.35 2.63
C PHE A 175 2.71 -11.54 2.62
N ASP A 176 2.00 -10.98 3.59
CA ASP A 176 0.59 -11.26 3.85
C ASP A 176 -0.20 -10.04 4.32
N GLY A 177 0.45 -8.88 4.43
CA GLY A 177 -0.14 -7.67 4.98
C GLY A 177 -0.53 -7.77 6.45
N SER A 178 0.05 -8.70 7.22
CA SER A 178 -0.10 -8.71 8.67
C SER A 178 0.45 -7.41 9.30
N PRO A 179 -0.03 -6.99 10.48
CA PRO A 179 0.66 -5.99 11.28
C PRO A 179 2.12 -6.40 11.55
N VAL A 180 3.04 -5.44 11.56
CA VAL A 180 4.47 -5.70 11.81
C VAL A 180 4.83 -5.66 13.29
N ASP A 181 4.04 -4.97 14.09
CA ASP A 181 4.16 -4.88 15.55
C ASP A 181 2.79 -4.53 16.14
N ASN A 182 2.66 -4.59 17.46
CA ASN A 182 1.50 -4.17 18.24
C ASN A 182 1.48 -2.64 18.41
N LEU A 183 1.26 -1.92 17.31
CA LEU A 183 1.31 -0.46 17.27
C LEU A 183 0.25 0.21 18.15
N SER A 184 -0.83 -0.50 18.48
CA SER A 184 -1.92 0.02 19.33
C SER A 184 -1.89 -0.50 20.78
N ASN A 185 -0.80 -1.20 21.15
CA ASN A 185 -0.43 -1.58 22.51
C ASN A 185 -1.52 -2.32 23.30
N GLN A 186 -2.24 -3.24 22.65
CA GLN A 186 -3.21 -4.12 23.30
C GLN A 186 -2.59 -5.48 23.70
N SER A 187 -3.39 -6.38 24.27
CA SER A 187 -2.92 -7.70 24.69
C SER A 187 -2.65 -8.68 23.54
N ASN A 188 -3.29 -8.48 22.38
CA ASN A 188 -3.16 -9.32 21.19
C ASN A 188 -3.04 -8.45 19.94
N LEU A 189 -2.32 -8.95 18.92
CA LEU A 189 -2.30 -8.33 17.60
C LEU A 189 -3.70 -8.27 16.99
N ALA A 190 -4.02 -7.15 16.37
CA ALA A 190 -5.28 -6.87 15.70
C ALA A 190 -5.05 -6.19 14.33
N THR A 191 -6.07 -6.16 13.48
CA THR A 191 -5.99 -5.45 12.19
C THR A 191 -5.79 -3.94 12.37
N ALA A 192 -6.16 -3.39 13.53
CA ALA A 192 -5.90 -2.01 13.92
C ALA A 192 -4.40 -1.70 14.09
N ASP A 193 -3.56 -2.71 14.33
CA ASP A 193 -2.11 -2.55 14.45
C ASP A 193 -1.41 -2.34 13.10
N ARG A 194 -2.13 -2.45 11.98
CA ARG A 194 -1.57 -2.19 10.65
C ARG A 194 -1.23 -0.72 10.42
N TRP A 195 -1.78 0.19 11.23
CA TRP A 195 -1.65 1.62 10.99
C TRP A 195 -1.62 2.44 12.27
N ILE A 196 -1.15 3.67 12.14
CA ILE A 196 -1.25 4.72 13.16
C ILE A 196 -1.80 5.99 12.54
N THR A 197 -2.50 6.80 13.35
CA THR A 197 -2.99 8.11 12.92
C THR A 197 -1.84 9.12 12.93
N LEU A 198 -1.72 9.86 11.84
CA LEU A 198 -0.80 10.99 11.70
C LEU A 198 -1.49 12.28 12.16
N ALA A 199 -0.76 13.12 12.87
CA ALA A 199 -1.26 14.38 13.43
C ALA A 199 -1.34 15.50 12.39
N GLN A 200 -0.61 15.41 11.28
CA GLN A 200 -0.64 16.44 10.24
C GLN A 200 -2.00 16.49 9.53
N GLY A 201 -2.43 17.72 9.22
CA GLY A 201 -3.57 17.98 8.35
C GLY A 201 -3.18 17.93 6.87
N GLY A 202 -4.18 18.12 5.99
CA GLY A 202 -3.99 18.01 4.55
C GLY A 202 -3.68 16.58 4.11
N ILE A 203 -3.08 16.42 2.92
CA ILE A 203 -2.68 15.11 2.40
C ILE A 203 -1.25 14.83 2.86
N ALA A 204 -1.06 13.78 3.66
CA ALA A 204 0.28 13.36 4.08
C ALA A 204 1.15 12.97 2.87
N PRO A 205 2.44 13.33 2.86
CA PRO A 205 3.37 12.90 1.82
C PRO A 205 3.71 11.41 1.96
N GLY A 206 4.54 10.90 1.05
CA GLY A 206 5.10 9.55 1.13
C GLY A 206 6.11 9.42 2.27
N VAL A 207 6.45 8.17 2.60
CA VAL A 207 7.36 7.82 3.68
C VAL A 207 8.81 8.04 3.24
N THR A 208 9.62 8.68 4.09
CA THR A 208 11.06 8.89 3.86
C THR A 208 11.89 8.18 4.93
N PHE A 209 12.97 7.54 4.50
CA PHE A 209 13.96 6.91 5.38
C PHE A 209 15.20 7.79 5.49
N LEU A 210 15.54 8.21 6.70
CA LEU A 210 16.78 8.95 6.99
C LEU A 210 17.77 8.01 7.70
N PHE A 211 19.03 8.02 7.26
CA PHE A 211 20.11 7.21 7.85
C PHE A 211 21.15 8.11 8.51
N PRO A 212 20.86 8.71 9.69
CA PRO A 212 21.80 9.60 10.34
C PRO A 212 23.02 8.84 10.88
N ALA A 213 24.19 9.46 10.79
CA ALA A 213 25.47 8.84 11.15
C ALA A 213 25.53 8.35 12.62
N GLY A 214 24.73 8.93 13.52
CA GLY A 214 24.68 8.57 14.95
C GLY A 214 23.66 7.50 15.34
N ALA A 215 22.83 6.99 14.42
CA ALA A 215 21.75 6.05 14.76
C ALA A 215 22.16 4.57 14.72
N ASN A 216 23.47 4.27 14.75
CA ASN A 216 24.00 2.90 14.70
C ASN A 216 23.40 2.07 13.56
N GLY A 217 23.18 2.71 12.42
CA GLY A 217 22.63 2.10 11.22
C GLY A 217 21.11 1.91 11.19
N LYS A 218 20.39 2.29 12.25
CA LYS A 218 18.92 2.29 12.29
C LYS A 218 18.37 3.49 11.51
N PRO A 219 17.46 3.29 10.54
CA PRO A 219 16.81 4.41 9.89
C PRO A 219 15.82 5.10 10.83
N VAL A 220 15.64 6.40 10.59
CA VAL A 220 14.52 7.19 11.12
C VAL A 220 13.48 7.28 10.01
N ILE A 221 12.26 6.87 10.31
CA ILE A 221 11.11 6.98 9.40
C ILE A 221 10.47 8.35 9.62
N THR A 222 10.27 9.09 8.54
CA THR A 222 9.57 10.37 8.57
C THR A 222 8.41 10.40 7.58
N VAL A 223 7.35 11.10 7.95
CA VAL A 223 6.20 11.39 7.09
C VAL A 223 5.92 12.89 7.17
N GLY A 224 6.49 13.64 6.23
CA GLY A 224 6.45 15.10 6.29
C GLY A 224 7.14 15.59 7.57
N PRO A 225 6.46 16.36 8.44
CA PRO A 225 7.03 16.85 9.69
C PRO A 225 7.02 15.81 10.83
N GLU A 226 6.38 14.65 10.64
CA GLU A 226 6.18 13.68 11.70
C GLU A 226 7.29 12.62 11.71
N ILE A 227 7.67 12.20 12.93
CA ILE A 227 8.53 11.04 13.20
C ILE A 227 7.68 10.03 13.96
N PRO A 228 6.96 9.14 13.26
CA PRO A 228 6.03 8.24 13.92
C PRO A 228 6.79 7.16 14.71
N PRO A 229 6.24 6.66 15.83
CA PRO A 229 6.92 5.71 16.71
C PRO A 229 6.88 4.28 16.14
N ILE A 230 7.34 4.09 14.90
CA ILE A 230 7.44 2.77 14.29
C ILE A 230 8.71 2.07 14.80
N PRO A 231 8.59 0.86 15.37
CA PRO A 231 9.74 0.12 15.86
C PRO A 231 10.71 -0.16 14.71
N ALA A 232 11.95 0.31 14.88
CA ALA A 232 13.03 0.02 13.96
C ALA A 232 13.56 -1.41 14.21
N SER A 233 12.80 -2.44 13.83
CA SER A 233 13.28 -3.83 13.77
C SER A 233 14.04 -4.12 12.46
N PHE A 234 14.71 -3.11 11.90
CA PHE A 234 15.50 -3.18 10.67
C PHE A 234 16.88 -3.78 10.92
N ASN A 235 16.93 -5.04 11.40
CA ASN A 235 18.16 -5.70 11.83
C ASN A 235 18.89 -6.47 10.72
N SER A 236 18.77 -6.06 9.46
CA SER A 236 19.39 -6.79 8.34
C SER A 236 20.04 -5.83 7.34
N ARG A 237 21.24 -5.34 7.69
CA ARG A 237 22.18 -4.91 6.65
C ARG A 237 22.93 -6.15 6.19
N GLN A 238 22.49 -6.77 5.10
CA GLN A 238 23.35 -7.64 4.32
C GLN A 238 24.32 -6.73 3.55
N LYS A 239 25.62 -6.87 3.81
CA LYS A 239 26.64 -6.16 3.02
C LYS A 239 26.76 -6.86 1.67
N THR A 240 26.08 -6.34 0.65
CA THR A 240 26.29 -6.79 -0.73
C THR A 240 27.58 -6.17 -1.26
N VAL A 241 28.56 -7.00 -1.59
CA VAL A 241 29.79 -6.62 -2.30
C VAL A 241 29.64 -7.06 -3.74
N TRP A 242 29.89 -6.14 -4.66
CA TRP A 242 30.03 -6.46 -6.09
C TRP A 242 31.51 -6.70 -6.37
N SER A 243 31.84 -7.85 -6.94
CA SER A 243 33.16 -8.12 -7.51
C SER A 243 33.01 -8.46 -8.98
N GLU A 244 33.73 -7.74 -9.82
CA GLU A 244 33.90 -8.07 -11.23
C GLU A 244 34.94 -9.21 -11.32
N GLN A 245 34.61 -10.29 -12.01
CA GLN A 245 35.57 -11.32 -12.42
C GLN A 245 35.66 -11.29 -13.94
N ASP A 246 36.86 -11.05 -14.46
CA ASP A 246 37.13 -11.21 -15.89
C ASP A 246 36.91 -12.68 -16.28
N ALA A 247 36.22 -12.90 -17.39
CA ALA A 247 36.07 -14.22 -17.97
C ALA A 247 37.42 -14.67 -18.53
N ASN A 248 37.99 -15.72 -17.94
CA ASN A 248 39.12 -16.46 -18.52
C ASN A 248 38.67 -17.29 -19.73
#